data_AF-A0A218Q9U4-F1
#
_entry.id   AF-A0A218Q9U4-F1
#
_cell.length_a   1.000
_cell.length_b   1.000
_cell.length_c   1.000
_cell.angle_alpha   90.00
_cell.angle_beta   90.00
_cell.angle_gamma   90.00
#
_symmetry.space_group_name_H-M   'P 1'
#
loop_
_entity.id
_entity.type
_entity.pdbx_description
1 polymer ?
#
loop_
_entity_poly.entity_id
_entity_poly.type
_entity_poly.pdbx_seq_one_letter_code
_entity_poly.pdbx_strand_id
1 'polypeptide(L)'
;MSNLLPTESQPKSLDDFELDLLKQEYFFLQNTIEDYNKQIWVIKALGITGTGGVLALMLQQKPIASAIALIGCSIPLFFWILESQWKHFQRGFYPRVAEIEYILANTYKLKSPGIYGSWSKTHKRQPISKRQGYLWDGLLNRSVFMSYILEIFFLLIIAAIAPNIL
;
A
#
# COMPACT_ATOMS: atom_id res chain seq x y z
N MET A 1 -20.11 6.35 -57.37
CA MET A 1 -19.03 7.25 -56.91
C MET A 1 -19.30 7.59 -55.45
N SER A 2 -18.44 7.15 -54.54
CA SER A 2 -18.20 7.77 -53.23
C SER A 2 -17.06 7.01 -52.55
N ASN A 3 -15.82 7.35 -52.92
CA ASN A 3 -14.65 6.92 -52.16
C ASN A 3 -14.70 7.63 -50.81
N LEU A 4 -14.93 6.88 -49.74
CA LEU A 4 -14.68 7.33 -48.37
C LEU A 4 -13.15 7.46 -48.22
N LEU A 5 -12.65 8.68 -48.35
CA LEU A 5 -11.29 9.01 -47.94
C LEU A 5 -11.17 8.73 -46.43
N PRO A 6 -10.09 8.07 -45.96
CA PRO A 6 -9.83 7.98 -44.54
C PRO A 6 -9.61 9.40 -44.04
N THR A 7 -10.37 9.81 -43.03
CA THR A 7 -10.18 11.09 -42.35
C THR A 7 -8.75 11.11 -41.80
N GLU A 8 -7.83 11.79 -42.48
CA GLU A 8 -6.52 12.11 -41.94
C GLU A 8 -6.74 12.89 -40.65
N SER A 9 -6.43 12.25 -39.52
CA SER A 9 -6.44 12.90 -38.23
C SER A 9 -5.48 14.09 -38.29
N GLN A 10 -6.04 15.31 -38.19
CA GLN A 10 -5.25 16.54 -38.03
C GLN A 10 -4.18 16.30 -36.96
N PRO A 11 -2.93 16.77 -37.16
CA PRO A 11 -1.89 16.63 -36.16
C PRO A 11 -2.37 17.30 -34.86
N LYS A 12 -2.44 16.51 -33.79
CA LYS A 12 -2.76 17.01 -32.44
C LYS A 12 -1.86 18.20 -32.15
N SER A 13 -2.41 19.26 -31.57
CA SER A 13 -1.57 20.37 -31.11
C SER A 13 -0.58 19.81 -30.05
N LEU A 14 0.63 20.39 -29.96
CA LEU A 14 1.63 19.92 -28.99
C LEU A 14 1.07 19.88 -27.55
N ASP A 15 0.21 20.85 -27.22
CA ASP A 15 -0.47 20.92 -25.94
C ASP A 15 -1.47 19.76 -25.73
N ASP A 16 -2.24 19.39 -26.77
CA ASP A 16 -3.14 18.23 -26.72
C ASP A 16 -2.39 16.88 -26.63
N PHE A 17 -1.16 16.84 -27.15
CA PHE A 17 -0.29 15.68 -27.04
C PHE A 17 0.27 15.53 -25.62
N GLU A 18 0.82 16.61 -25.05
CA GLU A 18 1.33 16.63 -23.67
C GLU A 18 0.22 16.32 -22.64
N LEU A 19 -0.97 16.89 -22.83
CA LEU A 19 -2.12 16.63 -21.97
C LEU A 19 -2.52 15.14 -21.99
N ASP A 20 -2.47 14.50 -23.15
CA ASP A 20 -2.79 13.07 -23.27
C ASP A 20 -1.72 12.19 -22.63
N LEU A 21 -0.44 12.55 -22.74
CA LEU A 21 0.64 11.88 -22.02
C LEU A 21 0.47 12.00 -20.50
N LEU A 22 0.17 13.19 -19.98
CA LEU A 22 -0.09 13.41 -18.55
C LEU A 22 -1.29 12.60 -18.05
N LYS A 23 -2.36 12.53 -18.86
CA LYS A 23 -3.53 11.70 -18.56
C LYS A 23 -3.17 10.21 -18.50
N GLN A 24 -2.41 9.71 -19.48
CA GLN A 24 -1.95 8.32 -19.51
C GLN A 24 -1.07 8.00 -18.30
N GLU A 25 -0.11 8.88 -17.98
CA GLU A 25 0.74 8.75 -16.80
C GLU A 25 -0.08 8.74 -15.52
N TYR A 26 -1.04 9.65 -15.37
CA TYR A 26 -1.92 9.72 -14.20
C TYR A 26 -2.68 8.41 -13.96
N PHE A 27 -3.34 7.87 -15.00
CA PHE A 27 -4.08 6.61 -14.86
C PHE A 27 -3.17 5.41 -14.64
N PHE A 28 -1.99 5.39 -15.27
CA PHE A 28 -0.99 4.36 -15.00
C PHE A 28 -0.56 4.36 -13.52
N LEU A 29 -0.25 5.52 -12.97
CA LEU A 29 0.14 5.67 -11.57
C LEU A 29 -1.00 5.29 -10.61
N GLN A 30 -2.22 5.74 -10.90
CA GLN A 30 -3.39 5.42 -10.10
C GLN A 30 -3.66 3.90 -10.06
N ASN A 31 -3.66 3.24 -11.22
CA ASN A 31 -3.84 1.80 -11.31
C ASN A 31 -2.72 1.05 -10.56
N THR A 32 -1.47 1.49 -10.73
CA THR A 32 -0.32 0.93 -10.02
C THR A 32 -0.50 1.03 -8.50
N ILE A 33 -0.89 2.19 -7.97
CA ILE A 33 -1.18 2.41 -6.54
C ILE A 33 -2.31 1.49 -6.05
N GLU A 34 -3.35 1.28 -6.85
CA GLU A 34 -4.46 0.38 -6.52
C GLU A 34 -4.03 -1.10 -6.50
N ASP A 35 -3.17 -1.51 -7.41
CA ASP A 35 -2.65 -2.88 -7.44
C ASP A 35 -1.76 -3.18 -6.23
N TYR A 36 -0.96 -2.22 -5.77
CA TYR A 36 -0.26 -2.35 -4.48
C TYR A 36 -1.23 -2.54 -3.31
N ASN A 37 -2.36 -1.83 -3.29
CA ASN A 37 -3.37 -2.03 -2.23
C ASN A 37 -3.94 -3.45 -2.27
N LYS A 38 -4.21 -4.02 -3.46
CA LYS A 38 -4.66 -5.42 -3.59
C LYS A 38 -3.61 -6.39 -3.03
N GLN A 39 -2.34 -6.18 -3.35
CA GLN A 39 -1.24 -7.03 -2.84
C GLN A 39 -1.09 -6.94 -1.31
N ILE A 40 -1.27 -5.75 -0.71
CA ILE A 40 -1.25 -5.58 0.75
C ILE A 40 -2.36 -6.42 1.42
N TRP A 41 -3.56 -6.49 0.83
CA TRP A 41 -4.62 -7.35 1.37
C TRP A 41 -4.24 -8.83 1.35
N VAL A 42 -3.58 -9.29 0.29
CA VAL A 42 -3.07 -10.68 0.19
C VAL A 42 -2.04 -10.95 1.28
N ILE A 43 -1.08 -10.03 1.47
CA ILE A 43 -0.04 -10.13 2.52
C ILE A 43 -0.68 -10.24 3.90
N LYS A 44 -1.69 -9.40 4.21
CA LYS A 44 -2.41 -9.47 5.49
C LYS A 44 -3.16 -10.79 5.67
N ALA A 45 -3.82 -11.29 4.64
CA ALA A 45 -4.54 -12.56 4.70
C ALA A 45 -3.59 -13.74 4.97
N LEU A 46 -2.43 -13.77 4.30
CA LEU A 46 -1.40 -14.78 4.54
C LEU A 46 -0.80 -14.67 5.95
N GLY A 47 -0.56 -13.46 6.45
CA GLY A 47 -0.09 -13.24 7.83
C GLY A 47 -1.06 -13.81 8.86
N ILE A 48 -2.35 -13.45 8.76
CA ILE A 48 -3.41 -13.97 9.65
C ILE A 48 -3.51 -15.49 9.57
N THR A 49 -3.40 -16.06 8.37
CA THR A 49 -3.43 -17.52 8.17
C THR A 49 -2.25 -18.20 8.85
N GLY A 50 -1.04 -17.62 8.72
CA GLY A 50 0.17 -18.11 9.39
C GLY A 50 0.02 -18.12 10.91
N THR A 51 -0.48 -17.02 11.48
CA THR A 51 -0.74 -16.91 12.92
C THR A 51 -1.85 -17.86 13.37
N GLY A 52 -2.90 -18.05 12.58
CA GLY A 52 -3.92 -19.08 12.82
C GLY A 52 -3.33 -20.50 12.85
N GLY A 53 -2.38 -20.80 11.97
CA GLY A 53 -1.64 -22.05 11.96
C GLY A 53 -0.80 -22.26 13.23
N VAL A 54 -0.13 -21.21 13.72
CA VAL A 54 0.57 -21.24 15.01
C VAL A 54 -0.39 -21.58 16.14
N LEU A 55 -1.55 -20.92 16.22
CA LEU A 55 -2.54 -21.20 17.25
C LEU A 55 -3.05 -22.65 17.19
N ALA A 56 -3.32 -23.17 15.98
CA ALA A 56 -3.75 -24.54 15.80
C ALA A 56 -2.67 -25.54 16.28
N LEU A 57 -1.40 -25.30 15.95
CA LEU A 57 -0.29 -26.13 16.41
C LEU A 57 -0.11 -26.07 17.94
N MET A 58 -0.30 -24.91 18.56
CA MET A 58 -0.26 -24.78 20.02
C MET A 58 -1.34 -25.63 20.70
N LEU A 59 -2.55 -25.67 20.15
CA LEU A 59 -3.65 -26.48 20.67
C LEU A 59 -3.38 -27.99 20.55
N GLN A 60 -2.68 -28.40 19.49
CA GLN A 60 -2.31 -29.80 19.26
C GLN A 60 -1.09 -30.23 20.09
N GLN A 61 -0.10 -29.35 20.26
CA GLN A 61 1.19 -29.65 20.90
C GLN A 61 1.35 -28.91 22.23
N LYS A 62 0.38 -29.10 23.12
CA LYS A 62 0.30 -28.47 24.46
C LYS A 62 1.61 -28.43 25.23
N PRO A 63 2.42 -29.52 25.34
CA PRO A 63 3.65 -29.50 26.14
C PRO A 63 4.69 -28.48 25.67
N ILE A 64 4.64 -28.08 24.40
CA ILE A 64 5.58 -27.12 23.79
C ILE A 64 4.87 -25.86 23.26
N ALA A 65 3.62 -25.62 23.67
CA ALA A 65 2.79 -24.52 23.16
C ALA A 65 3.45 -23.14 23.34
N SER A 66 4.10 -22.87 24.48
CA SER A 66 4.83 -21.61 24.69
C SER A 66 6.00 -21.43 23.71
N ALA A 67 6.74 -22.50 23.40
CA ALA A 67 7.83 -22.43 22.42
C ALA A 67 7.28 -22.17 21.01
N ILE A 68 6.18 -22.82 20.64
CA ILE A 68 5.49 -22.60 19.36
C ILE A 68 5.02 -21.15 19.24
N ALA A 69 4.45 -20.57 20.30
CA ALA A 69 4.01 -19.16 20.32
C ALA A 69 5.18 -18.18 20.15
N LEU A 70 6.30 -18.41 20.85
CA LEU A 70 7.50 -17.58 20.75
C LEU A 70 8.12 -17.63 19.35
N ILE A 71 8.24 -18.83 18.77
CA ILE A 71 8.68 -18.99 17.38
C ILE A 71 7.67 -18.35 16.42
N GLY A 72 6.37 -18.49 16.71
CA GLY A 72 5.27 -17.91 15.95
C GLY A 72 5.31 -16.39 15.86
N CYS A 73 5.90 -15.69 16.84
CA CYS A 73 6.11 -14.25 16.79
C CYS A 73 6.99 -13.81 15.59
N SER A 74 7.79 -14.71 15.01
CA SER A 74 8.54 -14.42 13.80
C SER A 74 7.66 -14.16 12.58
N ILE A 75 6.47 -14.78 12.51
CA ILE A 75 5.53 -14.61 11.39
C ILE A 75 5.11 -13.13 11.23
N PRO A 76 4.46 -12.49 12.22
CA PRO A 76 4.08 -11.08 12.10
C PRO A 76 5.28 -10.16 11.89
N LEU A 77 6.48 -10.51 12.38
CA LEU A 77 7.70 -9.72 12.10
C LEU A 77 8.08 -9.74 10.61
N PHE A 78 8.08 -10.91 9.96
CA PHE A 78 8.36 -10.99 8.51
C PHE A 78 7.30 -10.28 7.68
N PHE A 79 6.02 -10.47 8.03
CA PHE A 79 4.92 -9.79 7.34
C PHE A 79 4.95 -8.27 7.56
N TRP A 80 5.37 -7.80 8.74
CA TRP A 80 5.60 -6.38 9.00
C TRP A 80 6.66 -5.80 8.07
N ILE A 81 7.81 -6.46 7.92
CA ILE A 81 8.87 -6.01 7.01
C ILE A 81 8.35 -5.97 5.57
N LEU A 82 7.66 -7.01 5.12
CA LEU A 82 7.10 -7.07 3.78
C LEU A 82 6.10 -5.94 3.53
N GLU A 83 5.07 -5.77 4.36
CA GLU A 83 4.10 -4.68 4.19
C GLU A 83 4.78 -3.31 4.23
N SER A 84 5.81 -3.14 5.07
CA SER A 84 6.59 -1.90 5.14
C SER A 84 7.31 -1.59 3.83
N GLN A 85 7.92 -2.59 3.19
CA GLN A 85 8.57 -2.44 1.88
C GLN A 85 7.56 -2.04 0.81
N TRP A 86 6.43 -2.75 0.75
CA TRP A 86 5.37 -2.47 -0.22
C TRP A 86 4.77 -1.07 -0.05
N LYS A 87 4.48 -0.63 1.18
CA LYS A 87 3.99 0.74 1.41
C LYS A 87 5.04 1.79 1.12
N HIS A 88 6.32 1.51 1.38
CA HIS A 88 7.39 2.43 1.03
C HIS A 88 7.48 2.62 -0.49
N PHE A 89 7.43 1.54 -1.27
CA PHE A 89 7.40 1.61 -2.73
C PHE A 89 6.15 2.33 -3.24
N GLN A 90 4.97 2.00 -2.73
CA GLN A 90 3.70 2.67 -3.10
C GLN A 90 3.77 4.18 -2.87
N ARG A 91 4.41 4.62 -1.78
CA ARG A 91 4.58 6.04 -1.46
C ARG A 91 5.47 6.79 -2.43
N GLY A 92 6.37 6.10 -3.13
CA GLY A 92 7.23 6.68 -4.16
C GLY A 92 6.44 7.32 -5.32
N PHE A 93 5.21 6.86 -5.58
CA PHE A 93 4.38 7.36 -6.68
C PHE A 93 3.58 8.62 -6.31
N TYR A 94 3.26 8.82 -5.04
CA TYR A 94 2.39 9.94 -4.60
C TYR A 94 2.91 11.35 -4.94
N PRO A 95 4.23 11.65 -4.85
CA PRO A 95 4.74 12.96 -5.24
C PRO A 95 4.46 13.28 -6.71
N ARG A 96 4.62 12.29 -7.60
CA ARG A 96 4.39 12.47 -9.03
C ARG A 96 2.90 12.64 -9.35
N VAL A 97 2.03 11.86 -8.69
CA VAL A 97 0.57 12.06 -8.81
C VAL A 97 0.16 13.47 -8.37
N ALA A 98 0.71 13.96 -7.25
CA ALA A 98 0.44 15.31 -6.76
C ALA A 98 0.89 16.41 -7.74
N GLU A 99 2.05 16.20 -8.39
CA GLU A 99 2.58 17.10 -9.41
C GLU A 99 1.68 17.14 -10.64
N ILE A 100 1.23 15.98 -11.13
CA ILE A 100 0.32 15.91 -12.29
C ILE A 100 -1.00 16.60 -11.97
N GLU A 101 -1.61 16.34 -10.81
CA GLU A 101 -2.84 17.02 -10.39
C GLU A 101 -2.66 18.55 -10.28
N TYR A 102 -1.49 18.99 -9.83
CA TYR A 102 -1.14 20.42 -9.79
C TYR A 102 -1.07 21.03 -11.20
N ILE A 103 -0.41 20.35 -12.16
CA ILE A 103 -0.32 20.80 -13.55
C ILE A 103 -1.73 20.88 -14.19
N LEU A 104 -2.55 19.84 -14.00
CA LEU A 104 -3.91 19.80 -14.53
C LEU A 104 -4.79 20.93 -13.97
N ALA A 105 -4.66 21.22 -12.68
CA ALA A 105 -5.44 22.26 -12.02
C ALA A 105 -4.97 23.68 -12.38
N ASN A 106 -3.65 23.92 -12.45
CA ASN A 106 -3.11 25.28 -12.58
C ASN A 106 -2.83 25.69 -14.04
N THR A 107 -2.32 24.76 -14.86
CA THR A 107 -2.01 25.02 -16.27
C THR A 107 -3.26 24.87 -17.12
N TYR A 108 -3.96 23.75 -16.98
CA TYR A 108 -5.12 23.41 -17.80
C TYR A 108 -6.48 23.82 -17.21
N LYS A 109 -6.49 24.37 -15.98
CA LYS A 109 -7.71 24.79 -15.25
C LYS A 109 -8.75 23.68 -15.10
N LEU A 110 -8.32 22.43 -15.10
CA LEU A 110 -9.17 21.27 -14.93
C LEU A 110 -9.46 21.05 -13.43
N LYS A 111 -10.73 20.91 -13.07
CA LYS A 111 -11.13 20.55 -11.70
C LYS A 111 -10.95 19.05 -11.40
N SER A 112 -10.68 18.24 -12.41
CA SER A 112 -10.59 16.79 -12.36
C SER A 112 -9.55 16.30 -13.38
N PRO A 113 -8.83 15.20 -13.11
CA PRO A 113 -8.85 14.39 -11.88
C PRO A 113 -8.13 15.04 -10.68
N GLY A 114 -8.53 14.64 -9.47
CA GLY A 114 -8.01 15.18 -8.20
C GLY A 114 -8.18 14.19 -7.03
N ILE A 115 -8.00 12.89 -7.31
CA ILE A 115 -8.28 11.80 -6.36
C ILE A 115 -7.31 11.87 -5.19
N TYR A 116 -6.02 11.98 -5.48
CA TYR A 116 -5.00 12.02 -4.44
C TYR A 116 -5.08 13.32 -3.64
N GLY A 117 -5.19 14.47 -4.32
CA GLY A 117 -5.27 15.78 -3.70
C GLY A 117 -6.49 15.95 -2.79
N SER A 118 -7.66 15.45 -3.20
CA SER A 118 -8.88 15.45 -2.37
C SER A 118 -8.74 14.57 -1.12
N TRP A 119 -8.19 13.36 -1.27
CA TRP A 119 -7.96 12.45 -0.16
C TRP A 119 -6.91 13.00 0.82
N SER A 120 -5.82 13.53 0.28
CA SER A 120 -4.71 14.13 1.02
C SER A 120 -5.18 15.34 1.84
N LYS A 121 -5.97 16.25 1.23
CA LYS A 121 -6.62 17.37 1.94
C LYS A 121 -7.52 16.89 3.07
N THR A 122 -8.39 15.92 2.81
CA THR A 122 -9.34 15.40 3.80
C THR A 122 -8.62 14.80 5.02
N HIS A 123 -7.52 14.09 4.79
CA HIS A 123 -6.76 13.43 5.86
C HIS A 123 -5.61 14.28 6.41
N LYS A 124 -5.52 15.57 6.04
CA LYS A 124 -4.42 16.47 6.38
C LYS A 124 -3.04 15.85 6.14
N ARG A 125 -2.92 15.01 5.11
CA ARG A 125 -1.65 14.39 4.73
C ARG A 125 -0.88 15.42 3.91
N GLN A 126 0.40 15.55 4.22
CA GLN A 126 1.28 16.40 3.42
C GLN A 126 1.70 15.59 2.19
N PRO A 127 1.56 16.12 0.96
CA PRO A 127 2.03 15.44 -0.25
C PRO A 127 3.57 15.47 -0.36
N ILE A 128 4.23 16.16 0.56
CA ILE A 128 5.67 16.29 0.59
C ILE A 128 6.28 14.90 0.79
N SER A 129 7.11 14.51 -0.18
CA SER A 129 8.15 13.50 -0.03
C SER A 129 9.04 13.95 1.12
N LYS A 130 8.62 13.69 2.36
CA LYS A 130 9.56 13.56 3.44
C LYS A 130 10.36 12.33 3.04
N ARG A 131 11.55 12.51 2.47
CA ARG A 131 12.54 11.43 2.31
C ARG A 131 13.00 11.02 3.71
N GLN A 132 12.09 10.57 4.56
CA GLN A 132 12.44 10.04 5.88
C GLN A 132 12.96 8.60 5.75
N GLY A 133 13.13 8.11 4.51
CA GLY A 133 13.74 6.83 4.22
C GLY A 133 12.84 5.67 4.62
N TYR A 134 13.30 4.46 4.30
CA TYR A 134 12.54 3.24 4.53
C TYR A 134 12.13 3.04 6.01
N LEU A 135 12.99 3.44 6.96
CA LEU A 135 12.74 3.22 8.39
C LEU A 135 11.50 3.95 8.90
N TRP A 136 11.35 5.24 8.57
CA TRP A 136 10.25 6.04 9.10
C TRP A 136 8.99 5.93 8.24
N ASP A 137 9.13 5.86 6.91
CA ASP A 137 8.00 5.82 6.01
C ASP A 137 7.45 4.42 5.75
N GLY A 138 8.30 3.40 5.82
CA GLY A 138 7.93 2.00 5.73
C GLY A 138 7.74 1.41 7.12
N LEU A 139 8.84 1.15 7.80
CA LEU A 139 8.88 0.30 9.00
C LEU A 139 8.06 0.87 10.16
N LEU A 140 8.31 2.12 10.55
CA LEU A 140 7.68 2.80 11.69
C LEU A 140 6.38 3.52 11.31
N ASN A 141 5.85 3.24 10.13
CA ASN A 141 4.59 3.78 9.70
C ASN A 141 3.48 3.33 10.64
N ARG A 142 2.85 4.27 11.34
CA ARG A 142 1.80 3.99 12.34
C ARG A 142 0.68 3.09 11.81
N SER A 143 0.31 3.21 10.53
CA SER A 143 -0.75 2.40 9.92
C SER A 143 -0.34 0.95 9.62
N VAL A 144 0.97 0.65 9.61
CA VAL A 144 1.53 -0.69 9.40
C VAL A 144 1.90 -1.28 10.75
N PHE A 145 2.75 -0.60 11.49
CA PHE A 145 3.36 -1.07 12.73
C PHE A 145 2.33 -1.52 13.78
N MET A 146 1.24 -0.75 13.96
CA MET A 146 0.27 -1.02 15.02
C MET A 146 -0.39 -2.38 14.91
N SER A 147 -0.74 -2.86 13.71
CA SER A 147 -1.38 -4.18 13.57
C SER A 147 -0.44 -5.32 13.97
N TYR A 148 0.85 -5.20 13.62
CA TYR A 148 1.83 -6.25 13.89
C TYR A 148 2.29 -6.28 15.34
N ILE A 149 2.42 -5.11 16.01
CA ILE A 149 2.66 -5.10 17.47
C ILE A 149 1.54 -5.80 18.20
N LEU A 150 0.28 -5.50 17.85
CA LEU A 150 -0.88 -6.09 18.52
C LEU A 150 -0.88 -7.61 18.37
N GLU A 151 -0.53 -8.10 17.18
CA GLU A 151 -0.42 -9.53 16.89
C GLU A 151 0.74 -10.20 17.66
N ILE A 152 1.92 -9.58 17.70
CA ILE A 152 3.07 -10.06 18.49
C ILE A 152 2.73 -10.07 19.97
N PHE A 153 2.16 -8.98 20.49
CA PHE A 153 1.76 -8.86 21.88
C PHE A 153 0.73 -9.92 22.27
N PHE A 154 -0.25 -10.18 21.39
CA PHE A 154 -1.21 -11.26 21.56
C PHE A 154 -0.52 -12.63 21.68
N LEU A 155 0.41 -12.97 20.77
CA LEU A 155 1.14 -14.23 20.83
C LEU A 155 2.01 -14.34 22.09
N LEU A 156 2.62 -13.24 22.55
CA LEU A 156 3.40 -13.20 23.79
C LEU A 156 2.52 -13.44 25.03
N ILE A 157 1.31 -12.87 25.07
CA ILE A 157 0.34 -13.15 26.14
C ILE A 157 0.00 -14.64 26.15
N ILE A 158 -0.32 -15.23 25.00
CA ILE A 158 -0.65 -16.66 24.93
C ILE A 158 0.56 -17.49 25.33
N ALA A 159 1.77 -17.14 24.90
CA ALA A 159 2.99 -17.85 25.29
C ALA A 159 3.17 -17.92 26.81
N ALA A 160 2.90 -16.79 27.50
CA ALA A 160 3.01 -16.69 28.96
C ALA A 160 1.93 -17.46 29.72
N ILE A 161 0.73 -17.56 29.14
CA ILE A 161 -0.43 -18.19 29.79
C ILE A 161 -0.51 -19.70 29.46
N ALA A 162 0.01 -20.13 28.30
CA ALA A 162 -0.05 -21.51 27.82
C ALA A 162 0.36 -22.57 28.86
N PRO A 163 1.41 -22.40 29.68
CA PRO A 163 1.79 -23.39 30.69
C PRO A 163 0.71 -23.66 31.76
N ASN A 164 -0.22 -22.70 31.94
CA ASN A 164 -1.25 -22.76 32.97
C ASN A 164 -2.63 -23.21 32.43
N ILE A 165 -2.83 -23.19 31.12
CA ILE A 165 -4.17 -23.38 30.51
C ILE A 165 -4.19 -24.45 29.41
N LEU A 166 -3.07 -24.70 28.72
CA LEU A 166 -3.00 -25.62 27.58
C LEU A 166 -2.35 -26.96 27.92
#